data_AF-A0A6C0FBU4-F1
#
_entry.id   AF-A0A6C0FBU4-F1
#
_cell.length_a   1.000
_cell.length_b   1.000
_cell.length_c   1.000
_cell.angle_alpha   90.00
_cell.angle_beta   90.00
_cell.angle_gamma   90.00
#
_symmetry.space_group_name_H-M   'P 1'
#
loop_
_entity.id
_entity.type
_entity.pdbx_description
1 polymer ?
#
loop_
_entity_poly.entity_id
_entity_poly.type
_entity_poly.pdbx_seq_one_letter_code
_entity_poly.pdbx_strand_id
1 'polypeptide(L)'
;MVEKTNKIPVDYNIKYDDFKKDYFTIKNFKLSTLKNACKKHHLKVTGNKSILFERLCTLFSRINASIKIQSLIRMHFSIIFVNKRGPGLLNRKLCNNQTDFITLEPLDEIPFEQFFSFKDNNNFIYGFNMISLMQNMKKTRVFENPYNRNAFSKQIKLKIIKLNNCSYILSNEYRENNAFFVYNQKLKRSNTIRRMPLNNDIINNISSVDNYHPFFDRRLINMNEEMENQINLMQEIRNLEVSERIDRLFVEFDSLGNYTSDQWYRSLTHLQLIRLYRGLYDIWTIRGQISYQLKRSICPFHDPFDGIFPRRTYHDTINYEQLQKGCLIVMENMTYSGINLEYRKIGALHALTALTMVSVPARQIMPWLYESII
;
A
#
# COMPACT_ATOMS: atom_id res chain seq x y z
N MET A 1 37.49 -55.88 -9.99
CA MET A 1 36.59 -55.13 -10.91
C MET A 1 36.77 -53.65 -10.62
N VAL A 2 37.32 -52.92 -11.59
CA VAL A 2 37.68 -51.51 -11.48
C VAL A 2 36.40 -50.67 -11.37
N GLU A 3 36.18 -50.03 -10.23
CA GLU A 3 35.11 -49.04 -10.07
C GLU A 3 35.37 -47.88 -11.04
N LYS A 4 34.48 -47.74 -12.01
CA LYS A 4 34.50 -46.69 -13.03
C LYS A 4 34.47 -45.34 -12.35
N THR A 5 35.57 -44.58 -12.48
CA THR A 5 35.59 -43.15 -12.19
C THR A 5 34.59 -42.45 -13.10
N ASN A 6 33.40 -42.15 -12.59
CA ASN A 6 32.41 -41.32 -13.28
C ASN A 6 33.06 -39.95 -13.55
N LYS A 7 33.49 -39.72 -14.80
CA LYS A 7 34.02 -38.42 -15.24
C LYS A 7 32.90 -37.39 -15.18
N ILE A 8 32.92 -36.57 -14.13
CA ILE A 8 31.97 -35.47 -13.94
C ILE A 8 32.13 -34.47 -15.10
N PRO A 9 31.04 -34.06 -15.77
CA PRO A 9 31.09 -33.17 -16.92
C PRO A 9 31.78 -31.84 -16.60
N VAL A 10 32.50 -31.27 -17.57
CA VAL A 10 33.23 -30.00 -17.44
C VAL A 10 32.29 -28.81 -17.12
N ASP A 11 30.99 -28.95 -17.40
CA ASP A 11 29.96 -27.92 -17.18
C ASP A 11 29.01 -28.22 -16.00
N TYR A 12 29.40 -29.13 -15.10
CA TYR A 12 28.58 -29.50 -13.95
C TYR A 12 28.30 -28.29 -13.03
N ASN A 13 27.02 -27.98 -12.83
CA ASN A 13 26.58 -26.84 -12.04
C ASN A 13 26.46 -27.24 -10.56
N ILE A 14 27.47 -26.93 -9.77
CA ILE A 14 27.49 -27.23 -8.33
C ILE A 14 26.45 -26.35 -7.62
N LYS A 15 25.35 -26.96 -7.15
CA LYS A 15 24.32 -26.29 -6.34
C LYS A 15 24.58 -26.53 -4.85
N TYR A 16 23.86 -25.76 -4.03
CA TYR A 16 23.87 -25.93 -2.57
C TYR A 16 23.50 -27.36 -2.14
N ASP A 17 22.50 -27.96 -2.79
CA ASP A 17 22.06 -29.33 -2.46
C ASP A 17 23.14 -30.38 -2.74
N ASP A 18 23.96 -30.17 -3.76
CA ASP A 18 25.10 -31.04 -4.08
C ASP A 18 26.18 -30.93 -3.00
N PHE A 19 26.44 -29.70 -2.53
CA PHE A 19 27.38 -29.44 -1.43
C PHE A 19 26.93 -30.05 -0.11
N LYS A 20 25.63 -30.05 0.17
CA LYS A 20 25.06 -30.65 1.38
C LYS A 20 25.18 -32.17 1.40
N LYS A 21 25.12 -32.82 0.24
CA LYS A 21 25.15 -34.28 0.11
C LYS A 21 26.57 -34.84 0.08
N ASP A 22 27.50 -34.18 -0.62
CA ASP A 22 28.82 -34.78 -0.88
C ASP A 22 29.96 -33.75 -0.94
N TYR A 23 30.34 -33.25 0.24
CA TYR A 23 31.43 -32.31 0.44
C TYR A 23 32.80 -32.83 -0.06
N PHE A 24 33.08 -34.11 0.19
CA PHE A 24 34.38 -34.73 -0.11
C PHE A 24 34.61 -34.86 -1.62
N THR A 25 33.55 -35.14 -2.38
CA THR A 25 33.61 -35.20 -3.84
C THR A 25 33.91 -33.84 -4.47
N ILE A 26 33.37 -32.74 -3.92
CA ILE A 26 33.61 -31.39 -4.45
C ILE A 26 35.06 -30.92 -4.23
N LYS A 27 35.69 -31.31 -3.12
CA LYS A 27 37.12 -31.03 -2.86
C LYS A 27 38.02 -31.61 -3.96
N ASN A 28 37.61 -32.73 -4.54
CA ASN A 28 38.37 -33.46 -5.54
C ASN A 28 38.15 -32.96 -6.98
N PHE A 29 37.23 -32.02 -7.21
CA PHE A 29 36.93 -31.52 -8.56
C PHE A 29 38.11 -30.83 -9.25
N LYS A 30 38.08 -30.86 -10.59
CA LYS A 30 39.09 -30.19 -11.41
C LYS A 30 39.00 -28.68 -11.25
N LEU A 31 40.12 -27.98 -11.44
CA LEU A 31 40.20 -26.53 -11.33
C LEU A 31 39.22 -25.81 -12.28
N SER A 32 39.05 -26.31 -13.50
CA SER A 32 38.11 -25.77 -14.48
C SER A 32 36.67 -25.79 -13.97
N THR A 33 36.23 -26.92 -13.40
CA THR A 33 34.90 -27.09 -12.81
C THR A 33 34.66 -26.13 -11.65
N LEU A 34 35.65 -25.94 -10.76
CA LEU A 34 35.55 -25.00 -9.63
C LEU A 34 35.50 -23.53 -10.10
N LYS A 35 36.25 -23.17 -11.15
CA LYS A 35 36.17 -21.84 -11.76
C LYS A 35 34.79 -21.58 -12.37
N ASN A 36 34.23 -22.56 -13.08
CA ASN A 36 32.88 -22.48 -13.65
C ASN A 36 31.83 -22.31 -12.55
N ALA A 37 31.92 -23.09 -11.47
CA ALA A 37 31.02 -22.97 -10.32
C ALA A 37 31.14 -21.61 -9.63
N CYS A 38 32.36 -21.11 -9.39
CA CYS A 38 32.57 -19.77 -8.84
C CYS A 38 31.97 -18.69 -9.74
N LYS A 39 32.14 -18.79 -11.07
CA LYS A 39 31.57 -17.85 -12.04
C LYS A 39 30.04 -17.84 -11.98
N LYS A 40 29.40 -19.02 -11.94
CA LYS A 40 27.93 -19.16 -11.85
C LYS A 40 27.36 -18.57 -10.56
N HIS A 41 28.09 -18.68 -9.43
CA HIS A 41 27.72 -18.08 -8.15
C HIS A 41 28.23 -16.64 -7.94
N HIS A 42 28.70 -15.98 -9.00
CA HIS A 42 29.22 -14.60 -8.95
C HIS A 42 30.38 -14.41 -7.95
N LEU A 43 31.21 -15.43 -7.77
CA LEU A 43 32.42 -15.41 -6.94
C LEU A 43 33.67 -15.13 -7.78
N LYS A 44 34.71 -14.57 -7.14
CA LYS A 44 36.03 -14.36 -7.76
C LYS A 44 36.64 -15.69 -8.22
N VAL A 45 37.07 -15.77 -9.48
CA VAL A 45 37.60 -16.99 -10.14
C VAL A 45 39.14 -17.12 -10.13
N THR A 46 39.85 -16.13 -9.58
CA THR A 46 41.33 -16.17 -9.50
C THR A 46 41.80 -16.96 -8.28
N GLY A 47 42.96 -17.62 -8.40
CA GLY A 47 43.60 -18.37 -7.32
C GLY A 47 43.81 -19.85 -7.64
N ASN A 48 44.41 -20.56 -6.68
CA ASN A 48 44.63 -22.01 -6.75
C ASN A 48 43.33 -22.78 -6.43
N LYS A 49 43.38 -24.10 -6.63
CA LYS A 49 42.23 -25.01 -6.41
C LYS A 49 41.65 -24.88 -4.99
N SER A 50 42.52 -24.76 -3.98
CA SER A 50 42.12 -24.67 -2.57
C SER A 50 41.29 -23.40 -2.29
N ILE A 51 41.74 -22.25 -2.79
CA ILE A 51 41.07 -20.96 -2.58
C ILE A 51 39.67 -20.95 -3.21
N LEU A 52 39.53 -21.48 -4.43
CA LEU A 52 38.22 -21.55 -5.10
C LEU A 52 37.25 -22.46 -4.36
N PHE A 53 37.75 -23.60 -3.88
CA PHE A 53 36.97 -24.53 -3.06
C PHE A 53 36.52 -23.87 -1.74
N GLU A 54 37.42 -23.18 -1.04
CA GLU A 54 37.12 -22.49 0.22
C GLU A 54 36.05 -21.40 0.06
N ARG A 55 36.09 -20.64 -1.04
CA ARG A 55 35.07 -19.62 -1.35
C ARG A 55 33.68 -20.24 -1.53
N LEU A 56 33.59 -21.34 -2.27
CA LEU A 56 32.33 -22.08 -2.45
C LEU A 56 31.84 -22.65 -1.12
N CYS A 57 32.73 -23.25 -0.32
CA CYS A 57 32.39 -23.76 1.01
C CYS A 57 31.84 -22.66 1.91
N THR A 58 32.47 -21.48 1.90
CA THR A 58 32.05 -20.32 2.68
C THR A 58 30.67 -19.84 2.24
N LEU A 59 30.43 -19.73 0.93
CA LEU A 59 29.12 -19.35 0.38
C LEU A 59 28.02 -20.33 0.81
N PHE A 60 28.22 -21.63 0.59
CA PHE A 60 27.21 -22.63 0.92
C PHE A 60 26.98 -22.78 2.43
N SER A 61 28.02 -22.60 3.25
CA SER A 61 27.88 -22.54 4.71
C SER A 61 27.04 -21.35 5.15
N ARG A 62 27.23 -20.17 4.53
CA ARG A 62 26.39 -18.99 4.76
C ARG A 62 24.95 -19.21 4.32
N ILE A 63 24.74 -19.83 3.16
CA ILE A 63 23.39 -20.20 2.67
C ILE A 63 22.70 -21.13 3.68
N ASN A 64 23.39 -22.16 4.18
CA ASN A 64 22.83 -23.07 5.19
C ASN A 64 22.44 -22.33 6.47
N ALA A 65 23.32 -21.45 6.98
CA ALA A 65 23.03 -20.63 8.15
C ALA A 65 21.81 -19.72 7.91
N SER A 66 21.72 -19.06 6.75
CA SER A 66 20.57 -18.24 6.36
C SER A 66 19.28 -19.05 6.32
N ILE A 67 19.28 -20.26 5.73
CA ILE A 67 18.10 -21.13 5.69
C ILE A 67 17.62 -21.49 7.10
N LYS A 68 18.55 -21.79 8.03
CA LYS A 68 18.23 -22.07 9.43
C LYS A 68 17.64 -20.85 10.15
N ILE A 69 18.19 -19.66 9.93
CA ILE A 69 17.64 -18.42 10.50
C ILE A 69 16.23 -18.16 9.96
N GLN A 70 16.05 -18.30 8.64
CA GLN A 70 14.76 -18.10 8.00
C GLN A 70 13.71 -19.11 8.49
N SER A 71 14.07 -20.37 8.77
CA SER A 71 13.11 -21.36 9.31
C SER A 71 12.66 -20.99 10.72
N LEU A 72 13.55 -20.51 11.58
CA LEU A 72 13.21 -20.02 12.91
C LEU A 72 12.27 -18.81 12.84
N ILE A 73 12.52 -17.88 11.90
CA ILE A 73 11.65 -16.72 11.68
C ILE A 73 10.25 -17.16 11.20
N ARG A 74 10.17 -18.08 10.23
CA ARG A 74 8.88 -18.64 9.77
C ARG A 74 8.11 -19.32 10.90
N MET A 75 8.80 -20.10 11.72
CA MET A 75 8.22 -20.73 12.91
C MET A 75 7.68 -19.66 13.89
N HIS A 76 8.47 -18.62 14.17
CA HIS A 76 8.05 -17.52 15.04
C HIS A 76 6.76 -16.85 14.56
N PHE A 77 6.65 -16.55 13.26
CA PHE A 77 5.43 -15.98 12.70
C PHE A 77 4.24 -16.96 12.79
N SER A 78 4.47 -18.24 12.55
CA SER A 78 3.43 -19.28 12.65
C SER A 78 2.88 -19.40 14.08
N ILE A 79 3.78 -19.38 15.07
CA ILE A 79 3.42 -19.37 16.49
C ILE A 79 2.57 -18.14 16.82
N ILE A 80 2.95 -16.96 16.30
CA ILE A 80 2.18 -15.73 16.51
C ILE A 80 0.78 -15.85 15.87
N PHE A 81 0.71 -16.34 14.64
CA PHE A 81 -0.51 -16.45 13.85
C PHE A 81 -1.59 -17.32 14.52
N VAL A 82 -1.18 -18.36 15.25
CA VAL A 82 -2.08 -19.19 16.04
C VAL A 82 -2.31 -18.59 17.43
N ASN A 83 -1.23 -18.40 18.22
CA ASN A 83 -1.35 -18.15 19.65
C ASN A 83 -1.85 -16.73 19.97
N LYS A 84 -1.69 -15.76 19.06
CA LYS A 84 -2.19 -14.39 19.28
C LYS A 84 -3.67 -14.21 18.94
N ARG A 85 -4.39 -15.22 18.46
CA ARG A 85 -5.86 -15.11 18.26
C ARG A 85 -6.66 -15.16 19.54
N GLY A 86 -6.07 -15.60 20.65
CA GLY A 86 -6.68 -15.50 21.98
C GLY A 86 -7.58 -16.68 22.36
N PRO A 87 -8.23 -16.58 23.54
CA PRO A 87 -8.82 -17.72 24.23
C PRO A 87 -10.07 -18.29 23.56
N GLY A 88 -10.80 -17.49 22.78
CA GLY A 88 -11.99 -17.94 22.04
C GLY A 88 -11.67 -18.68 20.74
N LEU A 89 -10.39 -18.93 20.41
CA LEU A 89 -10.01 -19.51 19.12
C LEU A 89 -10.52 -20.95 18.94
N LEU A 90 -10.25 -21.81 19.93
CA LEU A 90 -10.61 -23.23 19.87
C LEU A 90 -12.09 -23.46 20.14
N ASN A 91 -12.70 -22.59 20.95
CA ASN A 91 -14.11 -22.63 21.27
C ASN A 91 -14.67 -21.20 21.34
N ARG A 92 -15.38 -20.81 20.28
CA ARG A 92 -15.92 -19.46 20.12
C ARG A 92 -17.12 -19.20 21.03
N LYS A 93 -17.79 -20.25 21.53
CA LYS A 93 -18.87 -20.15 22.51
C LYS A 93 -18.42 -19.65 23.87
N LEU A 94 -17.10 -19.61 24.12
CA LEU A 94 -16.54 -18.96 25.32
C LEU A 94 -16.68 -17.43 25.27
N CYS A 95 -16.89 -16.86 24.08
CA CYS A 95 -17.10 -15.42 23.92
C CYS A 95 -18.49 -15.01 24.43
N ASN A 96 -18.54 -13.85 25.07
CA ASN A 96 -19.76 -13.26 25.60
C ASN A 96 -20.65 -12.62 24.53
N ASN A 97 -20.06 -12.23 23.39
CA ASN A 97 -20.81 -11.77 22.22
C ASN A 97 -21.00 -12.92 21.22
N GLN A 98 -22.13 -12.90 20.50
CA GLN A 98 -22.47 -13.94 19.52
C GLN A 98 -22.06 -13.59 18.09
N THR A 99 -21.96 -12.30 17.75
CA THR A 99 -21.67 -11.82 16.40
C THR A 99 -20.50 -10.82 16.40
N ASP A 100 -19.97 -10.48 15.23
CA ASP A 100 -19.08 -9.33 15.06
C ASP A 100 -19.86 -8.00 15.10
N PHE A 101 -19.18 -6.91 15.46
CA PHE A 101 -19.79 -5.59 15.64
C PHE A 101 -19.90 -4.75 14.35
N ILE A 102 -19.17 -5.11 13.28
CA ILE A 102 -19.27 -4.43 11.98
C ILE A 102 -19.91 -5.35 10.95
N THR A 103 -19.40 -6.57 10.78
CA THR A 103 -19.94 -7.49 9.76
C THR A 103 -21.26 -8.11 10.20
N LEU A 104 -21.57 -8.10 11.50
CA LEU A 104 -22.73 -8.76 12.12
C LEU A 104 -22.76 -10.28 11.91
N GLU A 105 -21.69 -10.86 11.36
CA GLU A 105 -21.55 -12.29 11.16
C GLU A 105 -21.47 -13.02 12.51
N PRO A 106 -22.14 -14.17 12.67
CA PRO A 106 -21.96 -15.05 13.81
C PRO A 106 -20.48 -15.38 14.02
N LEU A 107 -20.04 -15.41 15.28
CA LEU A 107 -18.65 -15.69 15.58
C LEU A 107 -18.20 -17.03 15.01
N ASP A 108 -19.06 -18.03 14.94
CA ASP A 108 -18.78 -19.37 14.40
C ASP A 108 -18.53 -19.39 12.88
N GLU A 109 -18.98 -18.37 12.15
CA GLU A 109 -18.80 -18.26 10.69
C GLU A 109 -17.52 -17.52 10.29
N ILE A 110 -16.92 -16.75 11.21
CA ILE A 110 -15.71 -15.96 10.92
C ILE A 110 -14.54 -16.90 10.54
N PRO A 111 -13.83 -16.69 9.42
CA PRO A 111 -12.68 -17.54 9.06
C PRO A 111 -11.59 -17.52 10.13
N PHE A 112 -10.84 -18.63 10.25
CA PHE A 112 -9.75 -18.75 11.21
C PHE A 112 -8.75 -17.59 11.07
N GLU A 113 -8.41 -17.24 9.83
CA GLU A 113 -7.49 -16.18 9.41
C GLU A 113 -7.92 -14.80 9.93
N GLN A 114 -9.21 -14.59 10.11
CA GLN A 114 -9.82 -13.32 10.48
C GLN A 114 -10.24 -13.29 11.95
N PHE A 115 -10.34 -14.41 12.64
CA PHE A 115 -10.83 -14.45 14.01
C PHE A 115 -9.81 -13.91 15.04
N PHE A 116 -10.25 -13.03 15.92
CA PHE A 116 -9.49 -12.58 17.10
C PHE A 116 -10.37 -12.53 18.33
N SER A 117 -9.79 -12.88 19.49
CA SER A 117 -10.44 -12.77 20.78
C SER A 117 -9.47 -12.28 21.85
N PHE A 118 -10.03 -11.67 22.88
CA PHE A 118 -9.28 -11.33 24.09
C PHE A 118 -10.16 -11.46 25.33
N LYS A 119 -9.51 -11.67 26.47
CA LYS A 119 -10.15 -11.66 27.78
C LYS A 119 -9.90 -10.30 28.43
N ASP A 120 -10.95 -9.66 28.91
CA ASP A 120 -10.84 -8.38 29.62
C ASP A 120 -10.50 -8.57 31.11
N ASN A 121 -10.39 -7.46 31.85
CA ASN A 121 -10.07 -7.47 33.28
C ASN A 121 -11.21 -8.04 34.14
N ASN A 122 -12.44 -8.05 33.61
CA ASN A 122 -13.64 -8.57 34.28
C ASN A 122 -13.86 -10.05 33.94
N ASN A 123 -12.87 -10.70 33.35
CA ASN A 123 -12.88 -12.08 32.88
C ASN A 123 -13.84 -12.40 31.72
N PHE A 124 -14.45 -11.40 31.09
CA PHE A 124 -15.25 -11.59 29.89
C PHE A 124 -14.35 -11.81 28.68
N ILE A 125 -14.75 -12.74 27.82
CA ILE A 125 -14.06 -13.01 26.56
C ILE A 125 -14.88 -12.40 25.44
N TYR A 126 -14.25 -11.62 24.57
CA TYR A 126 -14.90 -11.08 23.40
C TYR A 126 -14.22 -11.58 22.14
N GLY A 127 -15.02 -12.00 21.17
CA GLY A 127 -14.59 -12.43 19.84
C GLY A 127 -14.92 -11.38 18.79
N PHE A 128 -14.09 -11.27 17.76
CA PHE A 128 -14.19 -10.26 16.73
C PHE A 128 -13.67 -10.78 15.40
N ASN A 129 -14.20 -10.19 14.32
CA ASN A 129 -13.46 -10.16 13.08
C ASN A 129 -12.30 -9.14 13.22
N MET A 130 -11.08 -9.60 13.01
CA MET A 130 -9.86 -8.81 13.10
C MET A 130 -9.87 -7.65 12.09
N ILE A 131 -10.49 -7.82 10.93
CA ILE A 131 -10.63 -6.77 9.92
C ILE A 131 -11.50 -5.63 10.49
N SER A 132 -12.61 -5.97 11.15
CA SER A 132 -13.47 -5.01 11.82
C SER A 132 -12.72 -4.21 12.89
N LEU A 133 -11.92 -4.88 13.73
CA LEU A 133 -11.05 -4.22 14.72
C LEU A 133 -10.01 -3.31 14.07
N MET A 134 -9.38 -3.74 12.98
CA MET A 134 -8.39 -2.96 12.24
C MET A 134 -9.01 -1.70 11.60
N GLN A 135 -10.23 -1.81 11.06
CA GLN A 135 -10.97 -0.67 10.52
C GLN A 135 -11.38 0.31 11.61
N ASN A 136 -11.93 -0.18 12.72
CA ASN A 136 -12.29 0.65 13.88
C ASN A 136 -11.07 1.42 14.38
N MET A 137 -9.93 0.76 14.56
CA MET A 137 -8.68 1.39 14.99
C MET A 137 -8.17 2.51 14.06
N LYS A 138 -8.53 2.49 12.78
CA LYS A 138 -8.18 3.54 11.81
C LYS A 138 -9.17 4.72 11.86
N LYS A 139 -10.45 4.45 12.10
CA LYS A 139 -11.53 5.45 12.06
C LYS A 139 -11.68 6.22 13.38
N THR A 140 -11.45 5.57 14.51
CA THR A 140 -11.73 6.15 15.84
C THR A 140 -10.50 6.78 16.48
N ARG A 141 -10.72 7.91 17.18
CA ARG A 141 -9.68 8.59 17.96
C ARG A 141 -9.31 7.79 19.22
N VAL A 142 -10.30 7.12 19.81
CA VAL A 142 -10.15 6.25 20.98
C VAL A 142 -10.50 4.83 20.57
N PHE A 143 -9.56 3.90 20.77
CA PHE A 143 -9.75 2.50 20.41
C PHE A 143 -10.35 1.75 21.59
N GLU A 144 -11.67 1.56 21.54
CA GLU A 144 -12.49 0.97 22.61
C GLU A 144 -13.18 -0.29 22.12
N ASN A 145 -13.49 -1.19 23.06
CA ASN A 145 -14.30 -2.36 22.78
C ASN A 145 -15.75 -1.92 22.47
N PRO A 146 -16.31 -2.29 21.30
CA PRO A 146 -17.63 -1.86 20.87
C PRO A 146 -18.78 -2.32 21.80
N TYR A 147 -18.59 -3.41 22.55
CA TYR A 147 -19.65 -3.98 23.41
C TYR A 147 -19.76 -3.32 24.78
N ASN A 148 -18.64 -2.87 25.36
CA ASN A 148 -18.61 -2.33 26.72
C ASN A 148 -17.92 -0.96 26.83
N ARG A 149 -17.46 -0.38 25.71
CA ARG A 149 -16.79 0.91 25.59
C ARG A 149 -15.51 1.06 26.44
N ASN A 150 -15.00 -0.03 26.99
CA ASN A 150 -13.74 -0.01 27.71
C ASN A 150 -12.58 0.13 26.72
N ALA A 151 -11.66 1.04 27.01
CA ALA A 151 -10.49 1.27 26.17
C ALA A 151 -9.60 0.01 26.09
N PHE A 152 -9.18 -0.33 24.87
CA PHE A 152 -8.22 -1.41 24.68
C PHE A 152 -6.86 -1.02 25.26
N SER A 153 -6.25 -1.94 26.01
CA SER A 153 -4.88 -1.73 26.48
C SER A 153 -3.90 -1.65 25.30
N LYS A 154 -2.81 -0.91 25.50
CA LYS A 154 -1.74 -0.81 24.49
C LYS A 154 -1.19 -2.19 24.08
N GLN A 155 -1.16 -3.15 25.01
CA GLN A 155 -0.70 -4.51 24.74
C GLN A 155 -1.64 -5.24 23.78
N ILE A 156 -2.97 -5.12 23.98
CA ILE A 156 -3.98 -5.71 23.09
C ILE A 156 -3.89 -5.08 21.71
N LYS A 157 -3.75 -3.75 21.63
CA LYS A 157 -3.56 -3.03 20.36
C LYS A 157 -2.35 -3.56 19.59
N LEU A 158 -1.20 -3.71 20.25
CA LEU A 158 0.02 -4.27 19.64
C LEU A 158 -0.16 -5.74 19.25
N LYS A 159 -0.94 -6.51 20.02
CA LYS A 159 -1.26 -7.91 19.74
C LYS A 159 -2.07 -8.04 18.44
N ILE A 160 -3.12 -7.23 18.28
CA ILE A 160 -3.96 -7.16 17.06
C ILE A 160 -3.12 -6.79 15.85
N ILE A 161 -2.32 -5.72 15.95
CA ILE A 161 -1.45 -5.28 14.84
C ILE A 161 -0.45 -6.37 14.42
N LYS A 162 0.22 -6.99 15.40
CA LYS A 162 1.17 -8.08 15.12
C LYS A 162 0.47 -9.25 14.44
N LEU A 163 -0.72 -9.63 14.91
CA LEU A 163 -1.50 -10.71 14.33
C LEU A 163 -1.90 -10.36 12.88
N ASN A 164 -2.45 -9.17 12.62
CA ASN A 164 -2.80 -8.71 11.26
C ASN A 164 -1.63 -8.85 10.30
N ASN A 165 -0.45 -8.39 10.71
CA ASN A 165 0.75 -8.45 9.89
C ASN A 165 1.25 -9.88 9.67
N CYS A 166 1.14 -10.75 10.66
CA CYS A 166 1.49 -12.16 10.51
C CYS A 166 0.50 -12.89 9.58
N SER A 167 -0.80 -12.59 9.70
CA SER A 167 -1.83 -13.12 8.79
C SER A 167 -1.57 -12.70 7.35
N TYR A 168 -1.21 -11.43 7.12
CA TYR A 168 -0.83 -10.93 5.80
C TYR A 168 0.41 -11.65 5.23
N ILE A 169 1.40 -11.97 6.07
CA ILE A 169 2.61 -12.69 5.64
C ILE A 169 2.31 -14.16 5.31
N LEU A 170 1.47 -14.83 6.10
CA LEU A 170 1.31 -16.29 6.05
C LEU A 170 0.13 -16.78 5.21
N SER A 171 -0.96 -16.02 5.11
CA SER A 171 -2.15 -16.39 4.34
C SER A 171 -2.26 -15.57 3.07
N ASN A 172 -2.32 -16.23 1.92
CA ASN A 172 -2.51 -15.57 0.63
C ASN A 172 -3.92 -14.96 0.52
N GLU A 173 -4.96 -15.71 0.91
CA GLU A 173 -6.35 -15.24 0.91
C GLU A 173 -6.53 -13.99 1.79
N TYR A 174 -5.90 -13.99 2.98
CA TYR A 174 -5.92 -12.81 3.85
C TYR A 174 -5.21 -11.62 3.19
N ARG A 175 -4.12 -11.87 2.46
CA ARG A 175 -3.28 -10.83 1.83
C ARG A 175 -3.98 -10.12 0.67
N GLU A 176 -4.76 -10.85 -0.13
CA GLU A 176 -5.48 -10.29 -1.29
C GLU A 176 -6.49 -9.22 -0.86
N ASN A 177 -7.10 -9.41 0.30
CA ASN A 177 -8.21 -8.58 0.78
C ASN A 177 -7.81 -7.58 1.87
N ASN A 178 -6.58 -7.64 2.41
CA ASN A 178 -6.15 -6.82 3.55
C ASN A 178 -4.80 -6.17 3.33
N ALA A 179 -4.52 -5.09 4.07
CA ALA A 179 -3.25 -4.37 3.99
C ALA A 179 -2.32 -4.69 5.17
N PHE A 180 -1.02 -4.73 4.90
CA PHE A 180 0.01 -4.76 5.94
C PHE A 180 -0.05 -3.46 6.75
N PHE A 181 -0.14 -3.57 8.08
CA PHE A 181 -0.18 -2.40 8.95
C PHE A 181 1.24 -1.97 9.32
N VAL A 182 1.69 -0.87 8.74
CA VAL A 182 2.92 -0.21 9.17
C VAL A 182 2.60 0.65 10.38
N TYR A 183 3.08 0.23 11.56
CA TYR A 183 3.06 1.11 12.72
C TYR A 183 4.00 2.27 12.42
N ASN A 184 3.46 3.48 12.18
CA ASN A 184 4.23 4.72 12.20
C ASN A 184 4.77 4.89 13.62
N GLN A 185 5.88 4.21 13.93
CA GLN A 185 6.74 4.67 14.99
C GLN A 185 7.23 6.00 14.45
N LYS A 186 6.66 7.11 14.95
CA LYS A 186 7.52 8.25 15.22
C LYS A 186 8.71 7.62 15.93
N LEU A 187 9.84 7.50 15.23
CA LEU A 187 11.11 7.18 15.85
C LEU A 187 11.11 8.00 17.13
N LYS A 188 11.14 7.33 18.28
CA LYS A 188 11.51 7.99 19.52
C LYS A 188 12.98 8.39 19.33
N ARG A 189 13.21 9.43 18.53
CA ARG A 189 14.42 10.23 18.62
C ARG A 189 14.45 10.63 20.09
N SER A 190 15.54 10.24 20.75
CA SER A 190 15.85 10.67 22.11
C SER A 190 15.43 12.13 22.27
N ASN A 191 14.70 12.43 23.35
CA ASN A 191 14.38 13.78 23.77
C ASN A 191 15.66 14.49 24.26
N THR A 192 16.68 14.61 23.41
CA THR A 192 17.56 15.77 23.45
C THR A 192 16.77 16.87 22.78
N ILE A 193 16.15 17.71 23.61
CA ILE A 193 15.65 19.02 23.23
C ILE A 193 16.87 19.82 22.76
N ARG A 194 17.29 19.61 21.51
CA ARG A 194 17.85 20.70 20.73
C ARG A 194 16.62 21.47 20.29
N ARG A 195 16.37 22.61 20.93
CA ARG A 195 15.54 23.66 20.33
C ARG A 195 16.21 23.97 19.00
N MET A 196 15.79 23.29 17.94
CA MET A 196 16.06 23.78 16.60
C MET A 196 15.29 25.10 16.50
N PRO A 197 15.93 26.19 16.05
CA PRO A 197 15.21 27.39 15.73
C PRO A 197 14.11 26.98 14.74
N LEU A 198 12.91 27.51 14.95
CA LEU A 198 11.81 27.37 14.01
C LEU A 198 12.29 28.04 12.71
N ASN A 199 12.87 27.27 11.78
CA ASN A 199 13.14 27.81 10.45
C ASN A 199 11.78 27.99 9.79
N ASN A 200 11.42 29.26 9.56
CA ASN A 200 10.25 29.64 8.77
C ASN A 200 10.23 28.94 7.39
N ASP A 201 11.36 28.43 6.92
CA ASP A 201 11.51 27.72 5.65
C ASP A 201 10.77 26.37 5.55
N ILE A 202 10.48 25.67 6.66
CA ILE A 202 9.75 24.39 6.61
C ILE A 202 8.24 24.62 6.44
N ILE A 203 7.70 25.73 6.96
CA ILE A 203 6.29 26.09 6.75
C ILE A 203 6.06 26.46 5.28
N ASN A 204 7.06 27.07 4.63
CA ASN A 204 7.03 27.45 3.22
C ASN A 204 7.15 26.25 2.25
N ASN A 205 7.61 25.08 2.72
CA ASN A 205 7.80 23.87 1.90
C ASN A 205 6.69 22.82 2.06
N ILE A 206 5.61 23.13 2.78
CA ILE A 206 4.45 22.24 2.87
C ILE A 206 3.56 22.48 1.64
N SER A 207 3.37 21.43 0.82
CA SER A 207 2.40 21.45 -0.28
C SER A 207 1.03 21.86 0.24
N SER A 208 0.44 22.86 -0.41
CA SER A 208 -0.90 23.35 -0.15
C SER A 208 -1.63 23.57 -1.46
N VAL A 209 -2.92 23.89 -1.40
CA VAL A 209 -3.71 24.23 -2.59
C VAL A 209 -3.16 25.47 -3.32
N ASP A 210 -2.57 26.39 -2.57
CA ASP A 210 -2.00 27.62 -3.10
C ASP A 210 -0.61 27.36 -3.69
N ASN A 211 0.19 26.52 -3.02
CA ASN A 211 1.54 26.12 -3.40
C ASN A 211 1.64 24.59 -3.57
N TYR A 212 1.05 24.07 -4.65
CA TYR A 212 0.84 22.63 -4.82
C TYR A 212 2.08 21.91 -5.36
N HIS A 213 2.79 21.26 -4.45
CA HIS A 213 4.00 20.46 -4.71
C HIS A 213 3.95 19.13 -3.95
N PRO A 214 3.12 18.18 -4.39
CA PRO A 214 2.96 16.90 -3.71
C PRO A 214 4.28 16.14 -3.69
N PHE A 215 4.50 15.35 -2.63
CA PHE A 215 5.70 14.52 -2.53
C PHE A 215 5.70 13.45 -3.63
N PHE A 216 6.75 13.45 -4.44
CA PHE A 216 6.95 12.51 -5.54
C PHE A 216 8.39 11.97 -5.50
N ASP A 217 8.55 10.67 -5.26
CA ASP A 217 9.87 10.02 -5.30
C ASP A 217 10.04 9.26 -6.62
N ARG A 218 10.76 9.89 -7.56
CA ARG A 218 11.09 9.33 -8.89
C ARG A 218 11.75 7.95 -8.82
N ARG A 219 12.41 7.60 -7.70
CA ARG A 219 13.13 6.32 -7.55
C ARG A 219 12.19 5.14 -7.29
N LEU A 220 10.94 5.41 -6.90
CA LEU A 220 9.96 4.38 -6.54
C LEU A 220 9.10 3.94 -7.72
N ILE A 221 9.25 4.57 -8.89
CA ILE A 221 8.40 4.35 -10.06
C ILE A 221 9.31 4.11 -11.27
N ASN A 222 9.01 3.07 -12.05
CA ASN A 222 9.69 2.84 -13.32
C ASN A 222 9.08 3.78 -14.37
N MET A 223 9.68 4.96 -14.55
CA MET A 223 9.19 5.98 -15.48
C MET A 223 9.42 5.56 -16.93
N ASN A 224 8.39 5.67 -17.76
CA ASN A 224 8.51 5.64 -19.21
C ASN A 224 8.45 7.07 -19.78
N GLU A 225 8.79 7.22 -21.05
CA GLU A 225 8.83 8.53 -21.73
C GLU A 225 7.46 9.22 -21.74
N GLU A 226 6.38 8.47 -21.95
CA GLU A 226 5.01 8.99 -21.91
C GLU A 226 4.67 9.59 -20.53
N MET A 227 4.98 8.88 -19.44
CA MET A 227 4.74 9.36 -18.08
C MET A 227 5.57 10.60 -17.75
N GLU A 228 6.80 10.70 -18.26
CA GLU A 228 7.63 11.90 -18.08
C GLU A 228 7.03 13.10 -18.80
N ASN A 229 6.55 12.92 -20.03
CA ASN A 229 5.82 13.95 -20.77
C ASN A 229 4.53 14.38 -20.06
N GLN A 230 3.78 13.44 -19.46
CA GLN A 230 2.58 13.80 -18.68
C GLN A 230 2.90 14.61 -17.43
N ILE A 231 3.96 14.27 -16.68
CA ILE A 231 4.38 15.07 -15.51
C ILE A 231 4.74 16.49 -15.94
N ASN A 232 5.51 16.64 -17.02
CA ASN A 232 5.93 17.95 -17.51
C ASN A 232 4.70 18.77 -17.95
N LEU A 233 3.77 18.18 -18.70
CA LEU A 233 2.51 18.81 -19.09
C LEU A 233 1.71 19.27 -17.86
N MET A 234 1.57 18.42 -16.84
CA MET A 234 0.87 18.78 -15.61
C MET A 234 1.54 19.94 -14.87
N GLN A 235 2.88 20.01 -14.87
CA GLN A 235 3.60 21.12 -14.26
C GLN A 235 3.38 22.43 -15.03
N GLU A 236 3.37 22.38 -16.36
CA GLU A 236 3.05 23.53 -17.22
C GLU A 236 1.62 24.02 -16.97
N ILE A 237 0.64 23.11 -17.00
CA ILE A 237 -0.78 23.45 -16.75
C ILE A 237 -0.95 24.10 -15.38
N ARG A 238 -0.26 23.63 -14.35
CA ARG A 238 -0.38 24.17 -12.98
C ARG A 238 0.14 25.59 -12.82
N ASN A 239 0.97 26.08 -13.74
CA ASN A 239 1.45 27.47 -13.75
C ASN A 239 0.46 28.44 -14.42
N LEU A 240 -0.57 27.93 -15.09
CA LEU A 240 -1.60 28.74 -15.75
C LEU A 240 -2.66 29.23 -14.75
N GLU A 241 -3.42 30.23 -15.17
CA GLU A 241 -4.56 30.71 -14.40
C GLU A 241 -5.64 29.62 -14.24
N VAL A 242 -6.36 29.65 -13.12
CA VAL A 242 -7.40 28.65 -12.79
C VAL A 242 -8.44 28.53 -13.90
N SER A 243 -8.81 29.65 -14.55
CA SER A 243 -9.76 29.63 -15.66
C SER A 243 -9.25 28.82 -16.84
N GLU A 244 -8.01 29.06 -17.29
CA GLU A 244 -7.42 28.35 -18.43
C GLU A 244 -7.22 26.85 -18.12
N ARG A 245 -6.89 26.53 -16.87
CA ARG A 245 -6.76 25.14 -16.41
C ARG A 245 -8.09 24.40 -16.49
N ILE A 246 -9.19 25.05 -16.14
CA ILE A 246 -10.54 24.47 -16.28
C ILE A 246 -10.82 24.21 -17.77
N ASP A 247 -10.56 25.17 -18.65
CA ASP A 247 -10.80 25.02 -20.09
C ASP A 247 -10.01 23.83 -20.66
N ARG A 248 -8.72 23.73 -20.34
CA ARG A 248 -7.85 22.63 -20.76
C ARG A 248 -8.30 21.27 -20.23
N LEU A 249 -8.77 21.21 -18.98
CA LEU A 249 -9.26 19.97 -18.40
C LEU A 249 -10.53 19.47 -19.11
N PHE A 250 -11.44 20.37 -19.46
CA PHE A 250 -12.67 20.02 -20.18
C PHE A 250 -12.40 19.65 -21.65
N VAL A 251 -11.47 20.35 -22.32
CA VAL A 251 -10.97 19.93 -23.64
C VAL A 251 -10.34 18.53 -23.56
N GLU A 252 -9.64 18.21 -22.48
CA GLU A 252 -9.08 16.86 -22.30
C GLU A 252 -10.16 15.81 -22.04
N PHE A 253 -11.20 16.13 -21.28
CA PHE A 253 -12.34 15.21 -21.15
C PHE A 253 -12.95 14.89 -22.51
N ASP A 254 -13.05 15.88 -23.38
CA ASP A 254 -13.58 15.72 -24.72
C ASP A 254 -12.64 14.91 -25.63
N SER A 255 -11.33 15.16 -25.56
CA SER A 255 -10.33 14.38 -26.30
C SER A 255 -10.31 12.90 -25.87
N LEU A 256 -10.66 12.62 -24.61
CA LEU A 256 -10.82 11.26 -24.07
C LEU A 256 -12.16 10.61 -24.44
N GLY A 257 -13.01 11.28 -25.21
CA GLY A 257 -14.24 10.74 -25.79
C GLY A 257 -15.52 11.09 -25.03
N ASN A 258 -15.49 12.12 -24.18
CA ASN A 258 -16.69 12.65 -23.51
C ASN A 258 -17.20 13.88 -24.26
N TYR A 259 -18.42 14.34 -23.94
CA TYR A 259 -18.95 15.59 -24.48
C TYR A 259 -19.29 16.47 -23.29
N THR A 260 -18.37 17.36 -22.92
CA THR A 260 -18.41 18.07 -21.65
C THR A 260 -18.57 19.58 -21.83
N SER A 261 -18.97 20.26 -20.76
CA SER A 261 -19.00 21.71 -20.71
C SER A 261 -18.43 22.20 -19.39
N ASP A 262 -17.44 23.08 -19.48
CA ASP A 262 -16.75 23.71 -18.34
C ASP A 262 -17.72 24.46 -17.42
N GLN A 263 -18.84 24.95 -17.97
CA GLN A 263 -19.90 25.60 -17.21
C GLN A 263 -20.51 24.69 -16.13
N TRP A 264 -20.45 23.36 -16.30
CA TRP A 264 -20.89 22.41 -15.28
C TRP A 264 -20.08 22.49 -13.99
N TYR A 265 -18.84 22.96 -14.09
CA TYR A 265 -17.93 23.14 -12.98
C TYR A 265 -17.88 24.61 -12.51
N ARG A 266 -17.84 25.56 -13.45
CA ARG A 266 -17.79 27.00 -13.13
C ARG A 266 -19.02 27.51 -12.38
N SER A 267 -20.18 26.91 -12.62
CA SER A 267 -21.45 27.30 -11.98
C SER A 267 -21.65 26.72 -10.57
N LEU A 268 -20.73 25.90 -10.06
CA LEU A 268 -20.90 25.26 -8.76
C LEU A 268 -20.75 26.26 -7.62
N THR A 269 -21.71 26.24 -6.69
CA THR A 269 -21.63 26.98 -5.43
C THR A 269 -20.58 26.39 -4.49
N HIS A 270 -20.17 27.15 -3.46
CA HIS A 270 -19.26 26.66 -2.42
C HIS A 270 -19.72 25.32 -1.80
N LEU A 271 -20.99 25.19 -1.46
CA LEU A 271 -21.54 23.95 -0.90
C LEU A 271 -21.48 22.79 -1.89
N GLN A 272 -21.72 23.05 -3.18
CA GLN A 272 -21.60 22.03 -4.23
C GLN A 272 -20.14 21.62 -4.44
N LEU A 273 -19.18 22.54 -4.35
CA LEU A 273 -17.75 22.21 -4.38
C LEU A 273 -17.35 21.35 -3.17
N ILE A 274 -17.91 21.59 -1.97
CA ILE A 274 -17.68 20.71 -0.80
C ILE A 274 -18.20 19.30 -1.10
N ARG A 275 -19.40 19.20 -1.67
CA ARG A 275 -20.00 17.91 -2.05
C ARG A 275 -19.19 17.23 -3.16
N LEU A 276 -18.67 18.00 -4.12
CA LEU A 276 -17.83 17.49 -5.20
C LEU A 276 -16.53 16.92 -4.66
N TYR A 277 -15.81 17.66 -3.82
CA TYR A 277 -14.57 17.20 -3.22
C TYR A 277 -14.76 15.92 -2.40
N ARG A 278 -15.85 15.86 -1.60
CA ARG A 278 -16.23 14.65 -0.86
C ARG A 278 -16.63 13.51 -1.78
N GLY A 279 -17.35 13.80 -2.86
CA GLY A 279 -17.76 12.83 -3.88
C GLY A 279 -16.56 12.22 -4.60
N LEU A 280 -15.63 13.05 -5.06
CA LEU A 280 -14.35 12.62 -5.65
C LEU A 280 -13.59 11.70 -4.70
N TYR A 281 -13.45 12.11 -3.43
CA TYR A 281 -12.73 11.32 -2.42
C TYR A 281 -13.40 9.98 -2.15
N ASP A 282 -14.72 9.97 -2.05
CA ASP A 282 -15.50 8.80 -1.73
C ASP A 282 -15.58 7.82 -2.91
N ILE A 283 -15.68 8.31 -4.15
CA ILE A 283 -15.55 7.49 -5.37
C ILE A 283 -14.17 6.86 -5.44
N TRP A 284 -13.13 7.65 -5.26
CA TRP A 284 -11.75 7.16 -5.29
C TRP A 284 -11.50 6.13 -4.19
N THR A 285 -12.03 6.34 -2.98
CA THR A 285 -11.69 5.53 -1.81
C THR A 285 -12.60 4.33 -1.60
N ILE A 286 -13.91 4.48 -1.81
CA ILE A 286 -14.95 3.55 -1.34
C ILE A 286 -15.81 3.07 -2.51
N ARG A 287 -16.59 3.96 -3.16
CA ARG A 287 -17.67 3.57 -4.07
C ARG A 287 -17.21 3.08 -5.44
N GLY A 288 -16.06 3.54 -5.94
CA GLY A 288 -15.56 3.11 -7.25
C GLY A 288 -15.02 1.68 -7.30
N GLN A 289 -14.95 0.96 -6.17
CA GLN A 289 -14.38 -0.39 -6.04
C GLN A 289 -13.03 -0.59 -6.77
N ILE A 290 -12.26 0.49 -6.89
CA ILE A 290 -11.01 0.52 -7.64
C ILE A 290 -9.95 -0.26 -6.86
N SER A 291 -9.46 -1.35 -7.44
CA SER A 291 -8.36 -2.12 -6.84
C SER A 291 -7.12 -1.23 -6.65
N TYR A 292 -6.28 -1.55 -5.68
CA TYR A 292 -5.06 -0.78 -5.43
C TYR A 292 -4.13 -0.74 -6.66
N GLN A 293 -4.08 -1.83 -7.44
CA GLN A 293 -3.31 -1.88 -8.69
C GLN A 293 -3.89 -0.90 -9.72
N LEU A 294 -5.21 -0.87 -9.89
CA LEU A 294 -5.87 0.05 -10.81
C LEU A 294 -5.68 1.51 -10.40
N LYS A 295 -5.74 1.83 -9.09
CA LYS A 295 -5.39 3.18 -8.58
C LYS A 295 -3.96 3.58 -8.94
N ARG A 296 -3.01 2.65 -8.84
CA ARG A 296 -1.60 2.87 -9.24
C ARG A 296 -1.43 3.03 -10.75
N SER A 297 -2.33 2.47 -11.55
CA SER A 297 -2.34 2.68 -13.00
C SER A 297 -2.96 4.03 -13.40
N ILE A 298 -3.97 4.51 -12.65
CA ILE A 298 -4.64 5.81 -12.90
C ILE A 298 -3.81 6.98 -12.33
N CYS A 299 -3.29 6.85 -11.11
CA CYS A 299 -2.45 7.84 -10.44
C CYS A 299 -1.14 7.18 -9.96
N PRO A 300 -0.15 6.97 -10.86
CA PRO A 300 1.12 6.32 -10.53
C PRO A 300 2.01 7.17 -9.61
N PHE A 301 1.93 8.50 -9.71
CA PHE A 301 2.87 9.43 -9.10
C PHE A 301 2.63 9.64 -7.59
N HIS A 302 1.40 9.92 -7.20
CA HIS A 302 0.96 10.13 -5.81
C HIS A 302 -0.55 9.94 -5.73
N ASP A 303 -1.12 9.91 -4.52
CA ASP A 303 -2.58 9.89 -4.38
C ASP A 303 -3.18 11.22 -4.90
N PRO A 304 -4.33 11.22 -5.60
CA PRO A 304 -4.90 12.43 -6.19
C PRO A 304 -5.25 13.53 -5.17
N PHE A 305 -5.35 13.19 -3.87
CA PHE A 305 -5.64 14.14 -2.79
C PHE A 305 -4.39 14.57 -2.00
N ASP A 306 -3.21 14.01 -2.29
CA ASP A 306 -1.99 14.29 -1.54
C ASP A 306 -1.54 15.74 -1.71
N GLY A 307 -1.22 16.42 -0.60
CA GLY A 307 -0.60 17.76 -0.63
C GLY A 307 -1.54 18.92 -0.99
N ILE A 308 -2.86 18.71 -1.09
CA ILE A 308 -3.83 19.78 -1.37
C ILE A 308 -4.19 20.52 -0.08
N PHE A 309 -4.71 19.83 0.92
CA PHE A 309 -5.07 20.42 2.21
C PHE A 309 -4.22 19.80 3.34
N PRO A 310 -3.30 20.55 3.96
CA PRO A 310 -2.53 20.06 5.10
C PRO A 310 -3.44 19.59 6.24
N ARG A 311 -3.05 18.54 6.96
CA ARG A 311 -3.84 17.90 8.05
C ARG A 311 -4.19 18.81 9.25
N ARG A 312 -3.89 20.10 9.18
CA ARG A 312 -4.16 21.12 10.21
C ARG A 312 -5.18 22.17 9.77
N THR A 313 -5.61 22.19 8.51
CA THR A 313 -6.61 23.14 8.04
C THR A 313 -7.98 22.70 8.54
N TYR A 314 -8.65 23.54 9.34
CA TYR A 314 -10.03 23.30 9.74
C TYR A 314 -10.93 23.45 8.51
N HIS A 315 -11.89 22.54 8.31
CA HIS A 315 -12.78 22.58 7.14
C HIS A 315 -13.59 23.89 7.05
N ASP A 316 -13.77 24.58 8.17
CA ASP A 316 -14.52 25.84 8.27
C ASP A 316 -13.74 27.06 7.74
N THR A 317 -12.43 26.92 7.45
CA THR A 317 -11.58 28.04 7.00
C THR A 317 -11.24 28.00 5.51
N ILE A 318 -11.74 27.01 4.76
CA ILE A 318 -11.42 26.87 3.33
C ILE A 318 -12.38 27.74 2.52
N ASN A 319 -11.85 28.70 1.77
CA ASN A 319 -12.68 29.59 0.96
C ASN A 319 -13.11 28.95 -0.38
N TYR A 320 -13.97 29.63 -1.12
CA TYR A 320 -14.46 29.16 -2.43
C TYR A 320 -13.34 28.87 -3.43
N GLU A 321 -12.40 29.82 -3.60
CA GLU A 321 -11.32 29.74 -4.59
C GLU A 321 -10.37 28.57 -4.28
N GLN A 322 -10.00 28.39 -3.00
CA GLN A 322 -9.19 27.27 -2.55
C GLN A 322 -9.89 25.95 -2.78
N LEU A 323 -11.20 25.87 -2.53
CA LEU A 323 -11.93 24.63 -2.76
C LEU A 323 -12.11 24.32 -4.25
N GLN A 324 -12.33 25.34 -5.07
CA GLN A 324 -12.36 25.23 -6.53
C GLN A 324 -10.99 24.79 -7.07
N LYS A 325 -9.90 25.41 -6.62
CA LYS A 325 -8.55 24.99 -7.02
C LYS A 325 -8.24 23.57 -6.53
N GLY A 326 -8.69 23.20 -5.33
CA GLY A 326 -8.53 21.86 -4.78
C GLY A 326 -9.26 20.76 -5.57
N CYS A 327 -10.53 20.98 -5.93
CA CYS A 327 -11.28 20.05 -6.77
C CYS A 327 -10.64 19.92 -8.17
N LEU A 328 -10.22 21.05 -8.75
CA LEU A 328 -9.53 21.08 -10.03
C LEU A 328 -8.24 20.24 -10.01
N ILE A 329 -7.39 20.42 -8.99
CA ILE A 329 -6.15 19.63 -8.84
C ILE A 329 -6.45 18.13 -8.76
N VAL A 330 -7.49 17.72 -8.02
CA VAL A 330 -7.88 16.30 -7.93
C VAL A 330 -8.29 15.77 -9.31
N MET A 331 -9.14 16.50 -10.04
CA MET A 331 -9.60 16.09 -11.36
C MET A 331 -8.45 16.03 -12.38
N GLU A 332 -7.52 17.00 -12.35
CA GLU A 332 -6.30 16.97 -13.16
C GLU A 332 -5.43 15.75 -12.84
N ASN A 333 -5.22 15.44 -11.55
CA ASN A 333 -4.45 14.28 -11.12
C ASN A 333 -5.06 12.97 -11.62
N MET A 334 -6.39 12.83 -11.59
CA MET A 334 -7.07 11.64 -12.06
C MET A 334 -7.04 11.50 -13.60
N THR A 335 -7.07 12.62 -14.32
CA THR A 335 -7.21 12.65 -15.78
C THR A 335 -5.87 12.58 -16.53
N TYR A 336 -4.86 13.30 -16.06
CA TYR A 336 -3.57 13.40 -16.74
C TYR A 336 -2.56 12.33 -16.30
N SER A 337 -2.67 11.78 -15.08
CA SER A 337 -1.59 10.95 -14.52
C SER A 337 -1.57 9.50 -15.01
N GLY A 338 -2.59 9.01 -15.71
CA GLY A 338 -2.69 7.59 -16.07
C GLY A 338 -1.51 7.08 -16.89
N ILE A 339 -1.08 5.83 -16.64
CA ILE A 339 0.09 5.23 -17.30
C ILE A 339 -0.09 5.01 -18.82
N ASN A 340 -1.33 5.03 -19.31
CA ASN A 340 -1.68 4.98 -20.73
C ASN A 340 -3.05 5.65 -20.97
N LEU A 341 -3.46 5.77 -22.23
CA LEU A 341 -4.73 6.40 -22.62
C LEU A 341 -5.96 5.76 -21.96
N GLU A 342 -6.01 4.44 -21.84
CA GLU A 342 -7.16 3.73 -21.27
C GLU A 342 -7.33 4.05 -19.78
N TYR A 343 -6.23 4.09 -19.01
CA TYR A 343 -6.30 4.48 -17.59
C TYR A 343 -6.64 5.96 -17.40
N ARG A 344 -6.25 6.83 -18.34
CA ARG A 344 -6.66 8.24 -18.34
C ARG A 344 -8.15 8.38 -18.60
N LYS A 345 -8.72 7.64 -19.56
CA LYS A 345 -10.18 7.56 -19.75
C LYS A 345 -10.88 7.11 -18.48
N ILE A 346 -10.38 6.06 -17.82
CA ILE A 346 -10.95 5.57 -16.56
C ILE A 346 -10.90 6.67 -15.49
N GLY A 347 -9.76 7.34 -15.31
CA GLY A 347 -9.62 8.43 -14.35
C GLY A 347 -10.56 9.61 -14.63
N ALA A 348 -10.70 9.98 -15.91
CA ALA A 348 -11.64 11.00 -16.37
C ALA A 348 -13.10 10.63 -16.06
N LEU A 349 -13.50 9.39 -16.34
CA LEU A 349 -14.85 8.91 -16.03
C LEU A 349 -15.14 9.00 -14.54
N HIS A 350 -14.20 8.64 -13.66
CA HIS A 350 -14.40 8.77 -12.20
C HIS A 350 -14.57 10.24 -11.77
N ALA A 351 -13.80 11.17 -12.37
CA ALA A 351 -13.93 12.60 -12.12
C ALA A 351 -15.30 13.14 -12.58
N LEU A 352 -15.72 12.79 -13.80
CA LEU A 352 -17.02 13.18 -14.35
C LEU A 352 -18.20 12.57 -13.59
N THR A 353 -18.03 11.35 -13.07
CA THR A 353 -19.05 10.71 -12.24
C THR A 353 -19.26 11.48 -10.93
N ALA A 354 -18.19 11.98 -10.31
CA ALA A 354 -18.33 12.87 -9.14
C ALA A 354 -19.04 14.17 -9.51
N LEU A 355 -18.78 14.71 -10.71
CA LEU A 355 -19.38 15.94 -11.20
C LEU A 355 -20.90 15.80 -11.43
N THR A 356 -21.37 14.66 -11.97
CA THR A 356 -22.80 14.41 -12.19
C THR A 356 -23.61 14.31 -10.89
N MET A 357 -22.96 13.98 -9.77
CA MET A 357 -23.61 14.00 -8.46
C MET A 357 -24.00 15.41 -8.01
N VAL A 358 -23.25 16.44 -8.41
CA VAL A 358 -23.43 17.82 -7.95
C VAL A 358 -23.98 18.78 -9.00
N SER A 359 -23.71 18.51 -10.29
CA SER A 359 -24.09 19.34 -11.42
C SER A 359 -25.25 18.70 -12.17
N VAL A 360 -26.42 19.34 -12.12
CA VAL A 360 -27.64 18.86 -12.79
C VAL A 360 -27.47 18.81 -14.31
N PRO A 361 -26.90 19.82 -14.99
CA PRO A 361 -26.67 19.74 -16.44
C PRO A 361 -25.75 18.58 -16.83
N ALA A 362 -24.66 18.34 -16.08
CA ALA A 362 -23.77 17.21 -16.33
C ALA A 362 -24.49 15.86 -16.17
N ARG A 363 -25.36 15.75 -15.16
CA ARG A 363 -26.18 14.55 -14.92
C ARG A 363 -27.15 14.26 -16.05
N GLN A 364 -27.78 15.29 -16.61
CA GLN A 364 -28.73 15.13 -17.71
C GLN A 364 -28.05 14.63 -18.99
N ILE A 365 -26.81 15.06 -19.23
CA ILE A 365 -26.05 14.68 -20.42
C ILE A 365 -25.36 13.33 -20.26
N MET A 366 -24.91 12.98 -19.04
CA MET A 366 -24.28 11.70 -18.71
C MET A 366 -25.02 10.96 -17.58
N PRO A 367 -26.28 10.55 -17.79
CA PRO A 367 -27.09 9.89 -16.75
C PRO A 367 -26.50 8.55 -16.32
N TRP A 368 -25.92 7.79 -17.25
CA TRP A 368 -25.30 6.48 -16.97
C TRP A 368 -24.17 6.56 -15.94
N LEU A 369 -23.43 7.68 -15.90
CA LEU A 369 -22.40 7.90 -14.87
C LEU A 369 -23.06 8.06 -13.50
N TYR A 370 -24.07 8.92 -13.40
CA TYR A 370 -24.78 9.14 -12.14
C TYR A 370 -25.43 7.86 -11.61
N GLU A 371 -26.09 7.10 -12.48
CA GLU A 371 -26.76 5.84 -12.16
C GLU A 371 -25.79 4.74 -11.70
N SER A 372 -24.52 4.77 -12.14
CA SER A 372 -23.52 3.77 -11.73
C SER A 372 -23.13 3.81 -10.24
N ILE A 373 -23.53 4.87 -9.52
CA ILE A 373 -23.16 5.11 -8.11
C ILE A 373 -24.36 5.04 -7.15
N ILE A 374 -25.57 5.07 -7.69
CA ILE A 374 -26.84 4.98 -6.93
C ILE A 374 -27.23 3.51 -6.82
#